data_AF-A0A831USJ0-F1
#
_entry.id   AF-A0A831USJ0-F1
#
_cell.length_a   1.000
_cell.length_b   1.000
_cell.length_c   1.000
_cell.angle_alpha   90.00
_cell.angle_beta   90.00
_cell.angle_gamma   90.00
#
_symmetry.space_group_name_H-M   'P 1'
#
loop_
_entity.id
_entity.type
_entity.pdbx_description
1 polymer ?
#
loop_
_entity_poly.entity_id
_entity_poly.type
_entity_poly.pdbx_seq_one_letter_code
_entity_poly.pdbx_strand_id
1 'polypeptide(L)'
;MKSRAILILVAFIGSVAWGREYHVAVGGDDGRPGTANAPLRTISAAARQAQPGDVITVHAGVYRERITPPRGGTSDDRRIIYRAAPGETAIIKGSE
;
A
#
# COMPACT_ATOMS: atom_id res chain seq x y z
N MET A 1 45.96 3.54 -30.75
CA MET A 1 45.94 3.83 -29.29
C MET A 1 45.71 5.32 -29.09
N LYS A 2 44.55 5.69 -28.53
CA LYS A 2 44.22 6.92 -27.77
C LYS A 2 42.69 6.95 -27.62
N SER A 3 42.23 6.37 -26.51
CA SER A 3 40.84 6.19 -26.13
C SER A 3 40.12 7.54 -26.03
N ARG A 4 38.96 7.68 -26.68
CA ARG A 4 38.02 8.77 -26.43
C ARG A 4 36.99 8.27 -25.43
N ALA A 5 37.11 8.74 -24.18
CA ALA A 5 36.18 8.44 -23.10
C ALA A 5 34.78 8.97 -23.46
N ILE A 6 33.81 8.06 -23.50
CA ILE A 6 32.38 8.39 -23.57
C ILE A 6 31.94 8.63 -22.12
N LEU A 7 31.66 9.89 -21.78
CA LEU A 7 30.98 10.26 -20.54
C LEU A 7 29.49 9.99 -20.71
N ILE A 8 29.02 8.83 -20.26
CA ILE A 8 27.58 8.56 -20.11
C ILE A 8 27.13 9.24 -18.81
N LEU A 9 26.52 10.42 -18.94
CA LEU A 9 25.79 11.05 -17.84
C LEU A 9 24.42 10.36 -17.74
N VAL A 10 24.31 9.33 -16.89
CA VAL A 10 23.01 8.76 -16.52
C VAL A 10 22.36 9.71 -15.51
N ALA A 11 21.47 10.58 -15.98
CA ALA A 11 20.59 11.35 -15.11
C ALA A 11 19.53 10.38 -14.54
N PHE A 12 19.74 9.92 -13.29
CA PHE A 12 18.73 9.20 -12.53
C PHE A 12 17.65 10.21 -12.11
N ILE A 13 16.67 10.44 -12.98
CA ILE A 13 15.47 11.19 -12.62
C ILE A 13 14.73 10.30 -11.61
N GLY A 14 14.97 10.55 -10.33
CA GLY A 14 14.26 9.87 -9.26
C GLY A 14 12.77 10.15 -9.42
N SER A 15 12.01 9.15 -9.85
CA SER A 15 10.55 9.23 -9.88
C SER A 15 10.10 9.50 -8.45
N VAL A 16 9.56 10.69 -8.20
CA VAL A 16 8.75 10.97 -7.02
C VAL A 16 7.50 10.11 -7.20
N ALA A 17 7.57 8.87 -6.76
CA ALA A 17 6.43 7.96 -6.80
C ALA A 17 5.41 8.47 -5.79
N TRP A 18 4.27 8.95 -6.30
CA TRP A 18 3.11 9.21 -5.47
C TRP A 18 2.70 7.90 -4.80
N GLY A 19 2.36 7.99 -3.50
CA GLY A 19 1.88 6.84 -2.75
C GLY A 19 0.67 6.21 -3.43
N ARG A 20 0.66 4.88 -3.55
CA ARG A 20 -0.47 4.12 -4.09
C ARG A 20 -1.56 3.98 -3.03
N GLU A 21 -2.82 3.98 -3.44
CA GLU A 21 -3.94 3.65 -2.57
C GLU A 21 -4.43 2.22 -2.82
N TYR A 22 -4.54 1.45 -1.75
CA TYR A 22 -5.15 0.12 -1.73
C TYR A 22 -6.52 0.20 -1.07
N HIS A 23 -7.52 -0.43 -1.66
CA HIS A 23 -8.84 -0.58 -1.09
C HIS A 23 -9.04 -2.00 -0.58
N VAL A 24 -9.60 -2.10 0.63
CA VAL A 24 -9.94 -3.36 1.28
C VAL A 24 -11.43 -3.36 1.58
N ALA A 25 -12.15 -4.40 1.18
CA ALA A 25 -13.57 -4.57 1.45
C ALA A 25 -13.87 -6.03 1.82
N VAL A 26 -14.83 -6.26 2.71
CA VAL A 26 -15.21 -7.63 3.16
C VAL A 26 -15.55 -8.58 2.00
N GLY A 27 -16.16 -8.06 0.93
CA GLY A 27 -16.49 -8.81 -0.29
C GLY A 27 -15.40 -8.81 -1.38
N GLY A 28 -14.21 -8.28 -1.07
CA GLY A 28 -13.09 -8.23 -2.00
C GLY A 28 -12.42 -9.58 -2.23
N ASP A 29 -11.31 -9.56 -2.98
CA ASP A 29 -10.54 -10.75 -3.35
C ASP A 29 -9.03 -10.44 -3.28
N ASP A 30 -8.29 -11.23 -2.51
CA ASP A 30 -6.85 -11.02 -2.28
C ASP A 30 -5.98 -11.33 -3.51
N GLY A 31 -6.55 -11.95 -4.56
CA GLY A 31 -5.93 -12.12 -5.87
C GLY A 31 -6.07 -10.90 -6.79
N ARG A 32 -6.83 -9.86 -6.40
CA ARG A 32 -7.07 -8.64 -7.17
C ARG A 32 -6.01 -7.56 -6.88
N PRO A 33 -5.89 -6.52 -7.74
CA PRO A 33 -4.89 -5.48 -7.57
C PRO A 33 -5.12 -4.53 -6.39
N GLY A 34 -6.27 -4.58 -5.70
CA GLY A 34 -6.59 -3.70 -4.57
C GLY A 34 -6.98 -2.28 -4.97
N THR A 35 -7.54 -2.09 -6.16
CA THR A 35 -8.09 -0.79 -6.58
C THR A 35 -9.50 -0.60 -6.02
N ALA A 36 -10.06 0.62 -6.10
CA ALA A 36 -11.44 0.88 -5.64
C ALA A 36 -12.48 -0.04 -6.30
N ASN A 37 -12.29 -0.36 -7.59
CA ASN A 37 -13.20 -1.24 -8.36
C ASN A 37 -12.88 -2.73 -8.21
N ALA A 38 -11.73 -3.09 -7.63
CA ALA A 38 -11.29 -4.46 -7.43
C ALA A 38 -10.53 -4.56 -6.10
N PRO A 39 -11.23 -4.36 -4.96
CA PRO A 39 -10.60 -4.28 -3.66
C PRO A 39 -10.05 -5.65 -3.22
N LEU A 40 -9.04 -5.60 -2.36
CA LEU A 40 -8.56 -6.76 -1.62
C LEU A 40 -9.59 -7.17 -0.56
N ARG A 41 -9.56 -8.43 -0.12
CA ARG A 41 -10.45 -8.94 0.91
C ARG A 41 -9.94 -8.63 2.31
N THR A 42 -8.62 -8.76 2.51
CA THR A 42 -7.99 -8.66 3.83
C THR A 42 -7.08 -7.45 3.95
N ILE A 43 -7.01 -6.88 5.15
CA ILE A 43 -6.10 -5.79 5.49
C ILE A 43 -4.65 -6.31 5.41
N SER A 44 -4.42 -7.56 5.81
CA SER A 44 -3.11 -8.21 5.70
C SER A 44 -2.62 -8.35 4.26
N ALA A 45 -3.49 -8.61 3.28
CA ALA A 45 -3.08 -8.63 1.88
C ALA A 45 -2.61 -7.27 1.39
N ALA A 46 -3.32 -6.20 1.75
CA ALA A 46 -2.90 -4.83 1.44
C ALA A 46 -1.57 -4.49 2.13
N ALA A 47 -1.42 -4.82 3.42
CA ALA A 47 -0.21 -4.59 4.19
C ALA A 47 1.03 -5.27 3.58
N ARG A 48 0.88 -6.47 3.00
CA ARG A 48 1.99 -7.16 2.32
C ARG A 48 2.46 -6.43 1.06
N GLN A 49 1.54 -5.77 0.34
CA GLN A 49 1.84 -5.07 -0.92
C GLN A 49 2.33 -3.64 -0.68
N ALA A 50 1.76 -2.95 0.31
CA ALA A 50 2.03 -1.54 0.58
C ALA A 50 3.51 -1.23 0.84
N GLN A 51 3.93 -0.07 0.34
CA GLN A 51 5.26 0.52 0.44
C GLN A 51 5.20 1.89 1.14
N PRO A 52 6.33 2.40 1.67
CA PRO A 52 6.38 3.73 2.29
C PRO A 52 5.83 4.85 1.41
N GLY A 53 4.80 5.53 1.89
CA GLY A 53 4.02 6.55 1.16
C GLY A 53 2.61 6.10 0.79
N ASP A 54 2.33 4.79 0.79
CA ASP A 54 1.03 4.24 0.39
C ASP A 54 -0.06 4.44 1.45
N VAL A 55 -1.30 4.37 0.99
CA VAL A 55 -2.51 4.42 1.81
C VAL A 55 -3.28 3.12 1.65
N ILE A 56 -3.75 2.56 2.75
CA ILE A 56 -4.67 1.44 2.80
C ILE A 56 -6.00 1.97 3.34
N THR A 57 -6.98 2.07 2.46
CA THR A 57 -8.34 2.49 2.76
C THR A 57 -9.21 1.25 2.97
N VAL A 58 -9.70 1.10 4.20
CA VAL A 58 -10.51 -0.04 4.64
C VAL A 58 -11.97 0.36 4.67
N HIS A 59 -12.76 -0.25 3.81
CA HIS A 59 -14.20 -0.03 3.73
C HIS A 59 -14.94 -0.70 4.89
N ALA A 60 -16.18 -0.29 5.10
CA ALA A 60 -17.04 -0.69 6.20
C ALA A 60 -17.11 -2.22 6.34
N GLY A 61 -17.01 -2.69 7.58
CA GLY A 61 -17.12 -4.12 7.88
C GLY A 61 -16.35 -4.56 9.10
N VAL A 62 -16.49 -5.86 9.42
CA VAL A 62 -15.75 -6.52 10.49
C VAL A 62 -14.70 -7.42 9.87
N TYR A 63 -13.43 -7.15 10.16
CA TYR A 63 -12.28 -7.90 9.70
C TYR A 63 -11.76 -8.74 10.86
N ARG A 64 -11.95 -10.06 10.76
CA ARG A 64 -11.47 -11.03 11.76
C ARG A 64 -10.11 -11.56 11.35
N GLU A 65 -9.07 -10.78 11.63
CA GLU A 65 -7.71 -11.12 11.24
C GLU A 65 -6.68 -10.55 12.22
N ARG A 66 -5.52 -11.21 12.27
CA ARG A 66 -4.32 -10.68 12.90
C ARG A 66 -3.47 -10.00 11.83
N ILE A 67 -3.32 -8.68 11.94
CA ILE A 67 -2.52 -7.89 10.99
C ILE A 67 -1.10 -7.76 11.53
N THR A 68 -0.11 -8.08 10.71
CA THR A 68 1.32 -7.89 11.03
C THR A 68 1.99 -7.30 9.80
N PRO A 69 2.03 -5.96 9.67
CA PRO A 69 2.64 -5.31 8.52
C PRO A 69 4.12 -5.69 8.42
N PRO A 70 4.60 -6.17 7.26
CA PRO A 70 6.00 -6.59 7.11
C PRO A 70 6.98 -5.41 7.02
N ARG A 71 6.46 -4.18 6.91
CA ARG A 71 7.25 -2.95 6.83
C ARG A 71 6.43 -1.76 7.34
N GLY A 72 7.15 -0.71 7.75
CA GLY A 72 6.58 0.58 8.11
C GLY A 72 6.95 1.67 7.11
N GLY A 73 6.64 2.92 7.45
CA GLY A 73 7.13 4.08 6.72
C GLY A 73 8.63 4.30 6.89
N THR A 74 9.23 5.10 6.01
CA THR A 74 10.66 5.45 6.06
C THR A 74 10.92 6.86 6.61
N SER A 75 9.88 7.67 6.72
CA SER A 75 9.91 9.03 7.28
C SER A 75 8.48 9.47 7.62
N ASP A 76 8.34 10.63 8.26
CA ASP A 76 7.05 11.25 8.54
C ASP A 76 6.23 11.49 7.27
N ASP A 77 6.86 11.97 6.20
CA ASP A 77 6.21 12.21 4.92
C ASP A 77 5.96 10.91 4.11
N ARG A 78 6.51 9.78 4.56
CA ARG A 78 6.44 8.48 3.88
C ARG A 78 5.94 7.37 4.78
N ARG A 79 4.86 7.65 5.52
CA ARG A 79 4.12 6.64 6.31
C ARG A 79 3.40 5.65 5.39
N ILE A 80 3.10 4.48 5.92
CA ILE A 80 2.05 3.62 5.36
C ILE A 80 0.81 3.90 6.19
N ILE A 81 -0.19 4.55 5.59
CA ILE A 81 -1.36 5.03 6.33
C ILE A 81 -2.46 3.97 6.22
N TYR A 82 -2.93 3.47 7.35
CA TYR A 82 -4.13 2.64 7.42
C TYR A 82 -5.28 3.53 7.89
N ARG A 83 -6.36 3.61 7.12
CA ARG A 83 -7.53 4.42 7.45
C ARG A 83 -8.82 3.70 7.11
N ALA A 84 -9.88 4.00 7.85
CA ALA A 84 -11.23 3.72 7.37
C ALA A 84 -11.54 4.60 6.15
N ALA A 85 -12.37 4.11 5.23
CA ALA A 85 -12.93 4.93 4.16
C ALA A 85 -13.71 6.13 4.76
N PRO A 86 -13.71 7.31 4.11
CA PRO A 86 -14.38 8.49 4.65
C PRO A 86 -15.86 8.24 4.97
N GLY A 87 -16.25 8.47 6.23
CA GLY A 87 -17.62 8.25 6.69
C GLY A 87 -17.98 6.80 7.00
N GLU A 88 -17.04 5.86 6.86
CA GLU A 88 -17.26 4.44 7.10
C GLU A 88 -16.60 3.97 8.41
N THR A 89 -17.08 2.83 8.93
CA THR A 89 -16.52 2.19 10.13
C THR A 89 -15.97 0.81 9.79
N ALA A 90 -14.65 0.65 9.90
CA ALA A 90 -13.97 -0.63 9.83
C ALA A 90 -13.61 -1.11 11.25
N ILE A 91 -13.98 -2.35 11.57
CA ILE A 91 -13.73 -2.95 12.89
C ILE A 91 -12.80 -4.13 12.70
N ILE A 92 -11.65 -4.11 13.38
CA ILE A 92 -10.77 -5.29 13.46
C ILE A 92 -11.15 -6.05 14.74
N LYS A 93 -11.41 -7.35 14.62
CA LYS A 93 -11.71 -8.22 15.77
C LYS A 93 -10.74 -9.39 15.81
N GLY A 94 -10.28 -9.72 17.02
CA GLY A 94 -9.49 -10.93 17.28
C GLY A 94 -10.33 -12.14 17.74
N SER A 95 -11.64 -11.96 17.93
CA SER A 95 -12.58 -12.99 18.33
C SER A 95 -13.43 -13.47 17.15
N GLU A 96 -14.08 -14.61 17.31
CA GLU A 96 -15.31 -14.96 16.57
C GLU A 96 -16.53 -14.33 17.24
#